data_AF-A0A6I6LFZ0-F1
#
_entry.id   AF-A0A6I6LFZ0-F1
#
_cell.length_a   1.000
_cell.length_b   1.000
_cell.length_c   1.000
_cell.angle_alpha   90.00
_cell.angle_beta   90.00
_cell.angle_gamma   90.00
#
_symmetry.space_group_name_H-M   'P 1'
#
loop_
_entity.id
_entity.type
_entity.pdbx_description
1 polymer ?
#
loop_
_entity_poly.entity_id
_entity_poly.type
_entity_poly.pdbx_seq_one_letter_code
_entity_poly.pdbx_strand_id
1 'polypeptide(L)'
;MQNYNQPSSLTSLVFLVVAANAGGEGKTTIAKLIQALWRLFGSPVHLFDSDAGNWSASATDPEAIPVGWGVQTIKVPEILAATKGKNAIMDLGGNALASAREIANLVPALQKAYSDAGYRTIALLPYSTNKPGATSSIKDVKDELIGFEKCYVKVNRDGSAHYYGNLPADDTVSIGHLKPGFQTLIMDEYKSFDALISEPKDNHGLARAYIGQWMHDFAKQPFIKSIIGGEIAILRGINAPRRNLRFNVARLEQTTDDALWENVKKSNFLDEIDAAGWSAEGLRSVASKIDRGIL
;
A
#
# COMPACT_ATOMS: atom_id res chain seq x y z
N MET A 1 -1.62 -2.08 -40.37
CA MET A 1 -1.06 -1.10 -39.42
C MET A 1 -2.20 -0.19 -38.98
N GLN A 2 -2.83 -0.48 -37.85
CA GLN A 2 -3.92 0.34 -37.31
C GLN A 2 -3.31 1.39 -36.38
N ASN A 3 -3.44 2.66 -36.78
CA ASN A 3 -3.13 3.82 -35.96
C ASN A 3 -4.10 3.87 -34.78
N TYR A 4 -3.64 3.44 -33.62
CA TYR A 4 -4.33 3.70 -32.35
C TYR A 4 -4.09 5.15 -31.95
N ASN A 5 -4.98 6.03 -32.40
CA ASN A 5 -5.13 7.35 -31.81
C ASN A 5 -6.13 7.29 -30.64
N GLN A 6 -5.60 7.56 -29.44
CA GLN A 6 -6.18 8.43 -28.40
C GLN A 6 -7.27 7.80 -27.47
N PRO A 7 -7.24 8.10 -26.15
CA PRO A 7 -7.17 9.47 -25.62
C PRO A 7 -5.97 9.78 -24.72
N SER A 8 -5.25 10.84 -25.06
CA SER A 8 -4.45 11.63 -24.12
C SER A 8 -5.40 12.49 -23.29
N SER A 9 -6.13 11.89 -22.35
CA SER A 9 -6.45 12.65 -21.14
C SER A 9 -5.12 12.81 -20.42
N LEU A 10 -4.53 14.00 -20.49
CA LEU A 10 -3.38 14.34 -19.65
C LEU A 10 -3.75 13.95 -18.22
N THR A 11 -3.14 12.87 -17.72
CA THR A 11 -3.35 12.43 -16.35
C THR A 11 -2.88 13.59 -15.47
N SER A 12 -3.80 14.24 -14.75
CA SER A 12 -3.42 15.34 -13.88
C SER A 12 -2.43 14.84 -12.84
N LEU A 13 -1.33 15.55 -12.64
CA LEU A 13 -0.41 15.23 -11.55
C LEU A 13 -1.13 15.31 -10.21
N VAL A 14 -0.72 14.47 -9.27
CA VAL A 14 -1.35 14.37 -7.96
C VAL A 14 -0.38 14.82 -6.88
N PHE A 15 -0.88 15.67 -5.97
CA PHE A 15 -0.29 15.87 -4.65
C PHE A 15 -1.12 15.09 -3.63
N LEU A 16 -0.49 14.09 -3.01
CA LEU A 16 -1.14 13.15 -2.12
C LEU A 16 -0.56 13.29 -0.71
N VAL A 17 -1.43 13.34 0.29
CA VAL A 17 -1.05 13.30 1.70
C VAL A 17 -1.60 12.03 2.32
N VAL A 18 -0.77 11.29 3.07
CA VAL A 18 -1.23 10.15 3.89
C VAL A 18 -1.22 10.58 5.35
N ALA A 19 -2.40 10.66 5.97
CA ALA A 19 -2.56 11.30 7.27
C ALA A 19 -3.40 10.46 8.24
N ALA A 20 -2.87 10.27 9.45
CA ALA A 20 -3.58 9.69 10.57
C ALA A 20 -2.89 10.10 11.87
N ASN A 21 -3.68 10.44 12.89
CA ASN A 21 -3.17 10.84 14.20
C ASN A 21 -2.42 9.69 14.89
N ALA A 22 -2.97 8.48 14.87
CA ALA A 22 -2.31 7.33 15.48
C ALA A 22 -1.07 6.85 14.69
N GLY A 23 -0.01 6.49 15.42
CA GLY A 23 1.17 5.79 14.88
C GLY A 23 0.85 4.33 14.60
N GLY A 24 1.38 3.75 13.51
CA GLY A 24 1.15 2.34 13.15
C GLY A 24 -0.21 2.04 12.48
N GLU A 25 -0.81 3.02 11.80
CA GLU A 25 -2.01 2.84 10.95
C GLU A 25 -1.67 2.35 9.54
N GLY A 26 -0.39 2.19 9.21
CA GLY A 26 0.06 1.80 7.86
C GLY A 26 0.28 2.97 6.90
N LYS A 27 0.45 4.21 7.39
CA LYS A 27 0.68 5.41 6.55
C LYS A 27 1.86 5.24 5.60
N THR A 28 3.04 4.97 6.14
CA THR A 28 4.27 4.73 5.38
C THR A 28 4.14 3.57 4.40
N THR A 29 3.44 2.49 4.79
CA THR A 29 3.18 1.36 3.89
C THR A 29 2.33 1.79 2.69
N ILE A 30 1.28 2.59 2.91
CA ILE A 30 0.41 3.11 1.84
C ILE A 30 1.19 4.09 0.95
N ALA A 31 1.97 5.00 1.55
CA ALA A 31 2.80 5.95 0.81
C ALA A 31 3.77 5.21 -0.14
N LYS A 32 4.51 4.23 0.38
CA LYS A 32 5.44 3.39 -0.40
C LYS A 32 4.72 2.54 -1.44
N LEU A 33 3.52 2.02 -1.12
CA LEU A 33 2.71 1.28 -2.08
C LEU A 33 2.27 2.16 -3.25
N ILE A 34 1.69 3.34 -3.00
CA ILE A 34 1.28 4.27 -4.05
C ILE A 34 2.50 4.72 -4.89
N GLN A 35 3.63 5.00 -4.24
CA GLN A 35 4.88 5.34 -4.92
C GLN A 35 5.30 4.23 -5.90
N ALA A 36 5.34 2.98 -5.43
CA ALA A 36 5.67 1.83 -6.26
C ALA A 36 4.69 1.65 -7.43
N LEU A 37 3.38 1.85 -7.19
CA LEU A 37 2.36 1.77 -8.24
C LEU A 37 2.59 2.82 -9.34
N TRP A 38 2.92 4.06 -8.99
CA TRP A 38 3.29 5.07 -10.00
C TRP A 38 4.58 4.75 -10.73
N ARG A 39 5.62 4.28 -10.03
CA ARG A 39 6.88 3.83 -10.65
C ARG A 39 6.65 2.71 -11.66
N LEU A 40 5.87 1.69 -11.29
CA LEU A 40 5.49 0.57 -12.18
C LEU A 40 4.59 1.01 -13.35
N PHE A 41 3.82 2.09 -13.18
CA PHE A 41 3.03 2.69 -14.27
C PHE A 41 3.90 3.56 -15.21
N GLY A 42 5.15 3.87 -14.83
CA GLY A 42 6.03 4.78 -15.56
C GLY A 42 5.79 6.27 -15.27
N SER A 43 5.02 6.57 -14.21
CA SER A 43 4.77 7.94 -13.77
C SER A 43 5.82 8.39 -12.76
N PRO A 44 6.50 9.53 -12.98
CA PRO A 44 7.45 10.04 -12.01
C PRO A 44 6.73 10.45 -10.72
N VAL A 45 7.32 10.11 -9.58
CA VAL A 45 6.80 10.38 -8.24
C VAL A 45 7.94 10.78 -7.32
N HIS A 46 7.63 11.67 -6.38
CA HIS A 46 8.52 12.07 -5.30
C HIS A 46 7.85 11.87 -3.94
N LEU A 47 8.61 11.41 -2.95
CA LEU A 47 8.13 11.14 -1.59
C LEU A 47 8.76 12.12 -0.61
N PHE A 48 7.92 12.76 0.20
CA PHE A 48 8.31 13.57 1.33
C PHE A 48 8.08 12.78 2.61
N ASP A 49 9.14 12.67 3.40
CA ASP A 49 9.06 12.09 4.73
C ASP A 49 8.81 13.21 5.73
N SER A 50 7.65 13.21 6.38
CA SER A 50 7.31 14.18 7.43
C SER A 50 7.17 13.53 8.80
N ASP A 51 7.62 12.29 8.95
CA ASP A 51 7.70 11.63 10.24
C ASP A 51 9.07 11.88 10.88
N ALA A 52 9.21 13.05 11.50
CA ALA A 52 10.46 13.46 12.11
C ALA A 52 10.92 12.57 13.28
N GLY A 53 10.05 11.69 13.80
CA GLY A 53 10.38 10.78 14.89
C GLY A 53 11.12 9.52 14.43
N ASN A 54 10.92 9.08 13.18
CA ASN A 54 11.51 7.83 12.69
C ASN A 54 12.16 7.90 11.30
N TRP A 55 11.85 8.92 10.49
CA TRP A 55 12.33 9.07 9.11
C TRP A 55 12.26 7.77 8.29
N SER A 56 11.20 7.00 8.50
CA SER A 56 11.08 5.63 7.99
C SER A 56 10.89 5.54 6.48
N ALA A 57 10.46 6.61 5.81
CA ALA A 57 10.45 6.68 4.36
C ALA A 57 11.87 6.95 3.84
N SER A 58 12.56 7.94 4.39
CA SER A 58 13.94 8.29 4.00
C SER A 58 14.96 7.18 4.29
N ALA A 59 14.71 6.33 5.28
CA ALA A 59 15.56 5.17 5.58
C ALA A 59 15.58 4.12 4.45
N THR A 60 14.55 4.10 3.60
CA THR A 60 14.40 3.09 2.52
C THR A 60 14.36 3.69 1.13
N ASP A 61 14.10 4.99 1.02
CA ASP A 61 14.15 5.71 -0.25
C ASP A 61 15.16 6.86 -0.13
N PRO A 62 16.36 6.71 -0.73
CA PRO A 62 17.39 7.75 -0.67
C PRO A 62 17.00 9.03 -1.42
N GLU A 63 15.96 8.99 -2.27
CA GLU A 63 15.43 10.17 -2.96
C GLU A 63 14.37 10.91 -2.14
N ALA A 64 13.92 10.37 -1.01
CA ALA A 64 12.90 11.03 -0.20
C ALA A 64 13.45 12.31 0.44
N ILE A 65 12.71 13.41 0.29
CA ILE A 65 13.08 14.69 0.90
C ILE A 65 12.50 14.75 2.32
N PRO A 66 13.33 14.94 3.36
CA PRO A 66 12.83 15.15 4.70
C PRO A 66 12.14 16.51 4.81
N VAL A 67 10.88 16.50 5.21
CA VAL A 67 10.05 17.69 5.43
C VAL A 67 9.49 17.62 6.86
N GLY A 68 10.28 18.09 7.84
CA GLY A 68 9.94 17.98 9.27
C GLY A 68 10.14 19.28 10.05
N TRP A 69 10.56 19.16 11.31
CA TRP A 69 10.82 20.31 12.20
C TRP A 69 11.74 21.34 11.54
N GLY A 70 11.34 22.61 11.58
CA GLY A 70 12.02 23.75 10.98
C GLY A 70 11.64 24.04 9.53
N VAL A 71 10.88 23.18 8.85
CA VAL A 71 10.41 23.46 7.48
C VAL A 71 9.18 24.36 7.54
N GLN A 72 9.42 25.65 7.39
CA GLN A 72 8.38 26.67 7.37
C GLN A 72 7.71 26.78 6.01
N THR A 73 6.53 27.41 5.98
CA THR A 73 5.75 27.71 4.77
C THR A 73 6.55 28.45 3.69
N ILE A 74 7.63 29.15 4.06
CA ILE A 74 8.55 29.80 3.13
C ILE A 74 9.21 28.82 2.13
N LYS A 75 9.27 27.52 2.46
CA LYS A 75 9.85 26.47 1.61
C LYS A 75 8.90 25.91 0.57
N VAL A 76 7.61 26.29 0.60
CA VAL A 76 6.60 25.83 -0.38
C VAL A 76 7.04 26.02 -1.84
N PRO A 77 7.57 27.18 -2.27
CA PRO A 77 8.00 27.36 -3.67
C PRO A 77 9.15 26.44 -4.07
N GLU A 78 10.10 26.19 -3.15
CA GLU A 78 11.23 25.27 -3.39
C GLU A 78 10.74 23.82 -3.53
N ILE A 79 9.82 23.40 -2.66
CA ILE A 79 9.20 22.07 -2.69
C ILE A 79 8.44 21.86 -4.01
N LEU A 80 7.61 22.83 -4.40
CA LEU A 80 6.85 22.76 -5.66
C LEU A 80 7.76 22.75 -6.89
N ALA A 81 8.85 23.51 -6.87
CA ALA A 81 9.82 23.52 -7.95
C ALA A 81 10.54 22.16 -8.08
N ALA A 82 10.90 21.53 -6.95
CA ALA A 82 11.58 20.23 -6.92
C ALA A 82 10.72 19.08 -7.47
N THR A 83 9.39 19.19 -7.38
CA THR A 83 8.44 18.17 -7.85
C THR A 83 7.74 18.52 -9.16
N LYS A 84 8.19 19.58 -9.83
CA LYS A 84 7.60 20.01 -11.11
C LYS A 84 7.58 18.85 -12.11
N GLY A 85 6.40 18.56 -12.65
CA GLY A 85 6.22 17.47 -13.63
C GLY A 85 6.17 16.07 -13.03
N LYS A 86 6.19 15.94 -11.70
CA LYS A 86 6.14 14.67 -10.96
C LYS A 86 4.93 14.65 -10.03
N ASN A 87 4.42 13.45 -9.72
CA ASN A 87 3.51 13.27 -8.60
C ASN A 87 4.26 13.49 -7.29
N ALA A 88 3.55 13.88 -6.24
CA ALA A 88 4.11 14.14 -4.92
C ALA A 88 3.32 13.41 -3.84
N ILE A 89 4.02 12.72 -2.94
CA ILE A 89 3.45 12.05 -1.76
C ILE A 89 4.04 12.67 -0.52
N MET A 90 3.22 12.99 0.47
CA MET A 90 3.67 13.40 1.80
C MET A 90 3.19 12.37 2.83
N ASP A 91 4.13 11.63 3.42
CA ASP A 91 3.88 10.71 4.53
C ASP A 91 3.92 11.50 5.84
N LEU A 92 2.75 11.85 6.38
CA LEU A 92 2.69 12.60 7.63
C LEU A 92 2.91 11.66 8.81
N GLY A 93 3.82 12.03 9.72
CA GLY A 93 4.01 11.32 10.97
C GLY A 93 2.75 11.23 11.84
N GLY A 94 2.78 10.36 12.86
CA GLY A 94 1.72 10.33 13.88
C GLY A 94 1.56 11.70 14.55
N ASN A 95 0.30 12.13 14.75
CA ASN A 95 -0.08 13.41 15.34
C ASN A 95 0.52 14.65 14.66
N ALA A 96 1.06 14.55 13.44
CA ALA A 96 1.82 15.64 12.84
C ALA A 96 1.01 16.95 12.71
N LEU A 97 -0.29 16.85 12.42
CA LEU A 97 -1.18 18.00 12.32
C LEU A 97 -1.55 18.59 13.70
N ALA A 98 -1.67 17.74 14.72
CA ALA A 98 -2.03 18.17 16.08
C ALA A 98 -0.83 18.71 16.88
N SER A 99 0.38 18.19 16.68
CA SER A 99 1.54 18.46 17.52
C SER A 99 2.55 19.45 16.95
N ALA A 100 2.60 19.63 15.63
CA ALA A 100 3.63 20.44 14.98
C ALA A 100 3.02 21.64 14.25
N ARG A 101 3.10 22.84 14.87
CA ARG A 101 2.63 24.10 14.27
C ARG A 101 3.16 24.33 12.86
N GLU A 102 4.37 23.85 12.57
CA GLU A 102 5.01 23.99 11.26
C GLU A 102 4.31 23.13 10.19
N ILE A 103 4.06 21.85 10.47
CA ILE A 103 3.36 20.94 9.56
C ILE A 103 1.90 21.35 9.38
N ALA A 104 1.23 21.76 10.46
CA ALA A 104 -0.16 22.23 10.42
C ALA A 104 -0.35 23.44 9.51
N ASN A 105 0.65 24.32 9.41
CA ASN A 105 0.62 25.47 8.49
C ASN A 105 1.15 25.13 7.09
N LEU A 106 2.12 24.22 6.99
CA LEU A 106 2.75 23.82 5.74
C LEU A 106 1.79 23.03 4.83
N VAL A 107 1.03 22.09 5.37
CA VAL A 107 0.14 21.22 4.57
C VAL A 107 -0.93 22.03 3.80
N PRO A 108 -1.67 22.98 4.42
CA PRO A 108 -2.60 23.84 3.68
C PRO A 108 -1.90 24.73 2.64
N ALA A 109 -0.70 25.24 2.94
CA ALA A 109 0.05 26.07 2.01
C ALA A 109 0.53 25.27 0.78
N LEU A 110 1.00 24.03 0.99
CA LEU A 110 1.34 23.10 -0.09
C LEU A 110 0.10 22.72 -0.90
N GLN A 111 -1.00 22.39 -0.24
CA GLN A 111 -2.27 22.07 -0.91
C GLN A 111 -2.66 23.17 -1.89
N LYS A 112 -2.69 24.42 -1.40
CA LYS A 112 -3.02 25.57 -2.24
C LYS A 112 -2.04 25.72 -3.41
N ALA A 113 -0.73 25.66 -3.13
CA ALA A 113 0.30 25.84 -4.15
C ALA A 113 0.24 24.77 -5.26
N TYR A 114 0.04 23.50 -4.89
CA TYR A 114 -0.13 22.41 -5.86
C TYR A 114 -1.44 22.55 -6.64
N SER A 115 -2.54 22.91 -5.98
CA SER A 115 -3.82 23.17 -6.63
C SER A 115 -3.73 24.32 -7.64
N ASP A 116 -3.09 25.43 -7.26
CA ASP A 116 -2.84 26.59 -8.14
C ASP A 116 -1.95 26.19 -9.34
N ALA A 117 -1.07 25.21 -9.16
CA ALA A 117 -0.24 24.63 -10.23
C ALA A 117 -0.98 23.57 -11.08
N GLY A 118 -2.28 23.34 -10.84
CA GLY A 118 -3.11 22.42 -11.61
C GLY A 118 -3.04 20.95 -11.18
N TYR A 119 -2.47 20.65 -10.02
CA TYR A 119 -2.44 19.30 -9.47
C TYR A 119 -3.78 18.96 -8.81
N ARG A 120 -4.17 17.68 -8.87
CA ARG A 120 -5.24 17.13 -8.02
C ARG A 120 -4.68 16.90 -6.61
N THR A 121 -5.34 17.43 -5.59
CA THR A 121 -4.90 17.30 -4.19
C THR A 121 -5.74 16.28 -3.44
N ILE A 122 -5.12 15.21 -2.95
CA ILE A 122 -5.79 14.06 -2.32
C ILE A 122 -5.25 13.78 -0.92
N ALA A 123 -6.12 13.44 0.01
CA ALA A 123 -5.79 12.95 1.34
C ALA A 123 -6.27 11.49 1.50
N LEU A 124 -5.31 10.59 1.77
CA LEU A 124 -5.59 9.22 2.18
C LEU A 124 -5.56 9.13 3.71
N LEU A 125 -6.65 8.61 4.26
CA LEU A 125 -6.95 8.61 5.68
C LEU A 125 -7.00 7.16 6.22
N PRO A 126 -5.85 6.54 6.50
CA PRO A 126 -5.82 5.16 6.94
C PRO A 126 -6.34 4.95 8.34
N TYR A 127 -7.02 3.82 8.51
CA TYR A 127 -7.41 3.29 9.82
C TYR A 127 -7.30 1.77 9.79
N SER A 128 -6.69 1.20 10.82
CA SER A 128 -6.35 -0.22 10.85
C SER A 128 -7.27 -1.05 11.73
N THR A 129 -7.28 -2.36 11.48
CA THR A 129 -7.76 -3.34 12.46
C THR A 129 -6.93 -3.27 13.76
N ASN A 130 -7.48 -3.77 14.87
CA ASN A 130 -6.85 -3.80 16.20
C ASN A 130 -6.51 -2.46 16.85
N LYS A 131 -7.23 -1.38 16.49
CA LYS A 131 -7.13 -0.10 17.18
C LYS A 131 -8.49 0.51 17.49
N PRO A 132 -8.98 0.30 18.73
CA PRO A 132 -10.13 1.02 19.23
C PRO A 132 -9.90 2.54 19.14
N GLY A 133 -10.87 3.30 18.65
CA GLY A 133 -10.79 4.75 18.52
C GLY A 133 -10.10 5.29 17.26
N ALA A 134 -9.55 4.44 16.38
CA ALA A 134 -8.96 4.90 15.11
C ALA A 134 -9.99 5.67 14.26
N THR A 135 -11.24 5.20 14.25
CA THR A 135 -12.34 5.80 13.47
C THR A 135 -12.83 7.15 14.00
N SER A 136 -12.74 7.42 15.31
CA SER A 136 -13.02 8.78 15.82
C SER A 136 -11.84 9.70 15.48
N SER A 137 -10.61 9.24 15.74
CA SER A 137 -9.40 10.01 15.52
C SER A 137 -9.21 10.43 14.05
N ILE A 138 -9.62 9.57 13.10
CA ILE A 138 -9.50 9.89 11.67
C ILE A 138 -10.53 10.92 11.20
N LYS A 139 -11.65 11.11 11.92
CA LYS A 139 -12.62 12.17 11.62
C LYS A 139 -12.03 13.55 11.95
N ASP A 140 -11.32 13.65 13.07
CA ASP A 140 -10.65 14.90 13.46
C ASP A 140 -9.60 15.29 12.40
N VAL A 141 -8.77 14.34 11.95
CA VAL A 141 -7.78 14.55 10.87
C VAL A 141 -8.46 14.98 9.57
N LYS A 142 -9.62 14.38 9.23
CA LYS A 142 -10.38 14.74 8.03
C LYS A 142 -10.75 16.22 8.04
N ASP A 143 -11.20 16.74 9.18
CA ASP A 143 -11.68 18.12 9.28
C ASP A 143 -10.53 19.14 9.17
N GLU A 144 -9.31 18.75 9.54
CA GLU A 144 -8.10 19.57 9.42
C GLU A 144 -7.58 19.68 7.96
N LEU A 145 -7.85 18.69 7.11
CA LEU A 145 -7.36 18.64 5.72
C LEU A 145 -8.30 19.35 4.72
N ILE A 146 -8.46 20.66 4.90
CA ILE A 146 -9.28 21.52 4.04
C ILE A 146 -8.73 21.55 2.60
N GLY A 147 -9.61 21.58 1.60
CA GLY A 147 -9.25 21.68 0.17
C GLY A 147 -8.84 20.35 -0.49
N PHE A 148 -8.55 19.30 0.29
CA PHE A 148 -8.27 17.97 -0.24
C PHE A 148 -9.56 17.20 -0.57
N GLU A 149 -9.51 16.45 -1.68
CA GLU A 149 -10.35 15.26 -1.87
C GLU A 149 -9.92 14.17 -0.88
N LYS A 150 -10.86 13.47 -0.25
CA LYS A 150 -10.55 12.61 0.89
C LYS A 150 -11.02 11.20 0.64
N CYS A 151 -10.19 10.22 1.01
CA CYS A 151 -10.57 8.81 0.97
C CYS A 151 -10.04 8.08 2.20
N TYR A 152 -10.92 7.33 2.85
CA TYR A 152 -10.57 6.45 3.95
C TYR A 152 -9.92 5.18 3.42
N VAL A 153 -8.87 4.71 4.09
CA VAL A 153 -8.17 3.48 3.72
C VAL A 153 -8.29 2.47 4.85
N LYS A 154 -9.08 1.42 4.63
CA LYS A 154 -9.21 0.27 5.53
C LYS A 154 -7.94 -0.57 5.48
N VAL A 155 -7.14 -0.54 6.54
CA VAL A 155 -5.89 -1.30 6.63
C VAL A 155 -6.09 -2.60 7.40
N ASN A 156 -6.11 -3.74 6.72
CA ASN A 156 -6.24 -5.05 7.36
C ASN A 156 -4.89 -5.49 7.97
N ARG A 157 -4.51 -4.87 9.08
CA ARG A 157 -3.18 -5.04 9.67
C ARG A 157 -2.92 -6.46 10.19
N ASP A 158 -3.95 -7.12 10.69
CA ASP A 158 -3.87 -8.42 11.38
C ASP A 158 -4.53 -9.59 10.62
N GLY A 159 -5.16 -9.32 9.49
CA GLY A 159 -5.86 -10.33 8.70
C GLY A 159 -7.32 -10.56 9.09
N SER A 160 -7.81 -10.00 10.21
CA SER A 160 -9.17 -10.25 10.68
C SER A 160 -10.24 -9.55 9.84
N ALA A 161 -9.90 -8.44 9.18
CA ALA A 161 -10.86 -7.51 8.59
C ALA A 161 -11.91 -6.97 9.59
N HIS A 162 -11.62 -7.02 10.90
CA HIS A 162 -12.49 -6.50 11.95
C HIS A 162 -12.12 -5.04 12.26
N TYR A 163 -12.91 -4.11 11.73
CA TYR A 163 -12.73 -2.67 11.93
C TYR A 163 -13.68 -2.13 13.00
N TYR A 164 -13.21 -1.17 13.80
CA TYR A 164 -14.03 -0.52 14.81
C TYR A 164 -14.82 0.66 14.22
N GLY A 165 -16.14 0.66 14.36
CA GLY A 165 -17.01 1.74 13.89
C GLY A 165 -17.23 1.72 12.37
N ASN A 166 -18.15 2.58 11.92
CA ASN A 166 -18.55 2.67 10.52
C ASN A 166 -18.13 4.02 9.93
N LEU A 167 -17.50 3.97 8.75
CA LEU A 167 -17.21 5.12 7.90
C LEU A 167 -18.01 5.00 6.60
N PRO A 168 -18.30 6.12 5.91
CA PRO A 168 -19.03 6.11 4.64
C PRO A 168 -18.37 5.18 3.61
N ALA A 169 -19.16 4.29 3.00
CA ALA A 169 -18.65 3.28 2.07
C ALA A 169 -18.10 3.89 0.77
N ASP A 170 -18.76 4.93 0.27
CA ASP A 170 -18.45 5.53 -1.04
C ASP A 170 -17.07 6.21 -1.09
N ASP A 171 -16.55 6.61 0.08
CA ASP A 171 -15.24 7.25 0.23
C ASP A 171 -14.16 6.28 0.74
N THR A 172 -14.38 4.97 0.66
CA THR A 172 -13.49 3.98 1.29
C THR A 172 -12.86 3.01 0.31
N VAL A 173 -11.54 2.84 0.41
CA VAL A 173 -10.77 1.75 -0.21
C VAL A 173 -10.23 0.82 0.86
N SER A 174 -9.88 -0.40 0.48
CA SER A 174 -9.35 -1.43 1.39
C SER A 174 -7.99 -1.94 0.92
N ILE A 175 -7.04 -2.04 1.84
CA ILE A 175 -5.77 -2.71 1.63
C ILE A 175 -5.77 -4.01 2.43
N GLY A 176 -5.51 -5.12 1.74
CA GLY A 176 -5.52 -6.46 2.32
C GLY A 176 -4.39 -6.66 3.34
N HIS A 177 -4.41 -7.80 4.03
CA HIS A 177 -3.35 -8.15 4.96
C HIS A 177 -2.10 -8.63 4.22
N LEU A 178 -1.00 -7.93 4.42
CA LEU A 178 0.32 -8.37 3.99
C LEU A 178 1.03 -9.06 5.15
N LYS A 179 1.37 -10.34 4.98
CA LYS A 179 2.00 -11.14 6.04
C LYS A 179 3.36 -10.55 6.47
N PRO A 180 3.75 -10.62 7.75
CA PRO A 180 4.94 -9.94 8.27
C PRO A 180 6.25 -10.27 7.52
N GLY A 181 6.48 -11.53 7.16
CA GLY A 181 7.68 -11.94 6.42
C GLY A 181 7.80 -11.25 5.06
N PHE A 182 6.67 -11.01 4.38
CA PHE A 182 6.66 -10.23 3.12
C PHE A 182 6.98 -8.74 3.36
N GLN A 183 6.57 -8.16 4.48
CA GLN A 183 6.94 -6.79 4.83
C GLN A 183 8.45 -6.70 5.08
N THR A 184 9.02 -7.66 5.83
CA THR A 184 10.47 -7.77 6.07
C THR A 184 11.24 -7.95 4.76
N LEU A 185 10.76 -8.80 3.86
CA LEU A 185 11.36 -8.99 2.53
C LEU A 185 11.49 -7.67 1.76
N ILE A 186 10.43 -6.88 1.72
CA ILE A 186 10.46 -5.57 1.05
C ILE A 186 11.45 -4.63 1.73
N MET A 187 11.42 -4.50 3.06
CA MET A 187 12.27 -3.53 3.77
C MET A 187 13.76 -3.89 3.76
N ASP A 188 14.08 -5.17 3.90
CA ASP A 188 15.47 -5.59 4.13
C ASP A 188 16.18 -5.92 2.82
N GLU A 189 15.51 -6.59 1.88
CA GLU A 189 16.13 -7.14 0.67
C GLU A 189 15.93 -6.27 -0.58
N TYR A 190 14.76 -5.66 -0.75
CA TYR A 190 14.39 -4.94 -1.99
C TYR A 190 14.28 -3.43 -1.83
N LYS A 191 14.13 -2.93 -0.59
CA LYS A 191 13.87 -1.53 -0.20
C LYS A 191 12.53 -0.94 -0.69
N SER A 192 12.02 -1.37 -1.83
CA SER A 192 10.75 -0.90 -2.41
C SER A 192 9.91 -2.04 -2.98
N PHE A 193 8.60 -1.82 -3.10
CA PHE A 193 7.70 -2.81 -3.72
C PHE A 193 7.97 -2.96 -5.22
N ASP A 194 8.24 -1.87 -5.92
CA ASP A 194 8.50 -1.87 -7.36
C ASP A 194 9.79 -2.63 -7.74
N ALA A 195 10.81 -2.62 -6.88
CA ALA A 195 12.02 -3.41 -7.08
C ALA A 195 11.73 -4.92 -7.08
N LEU A 196 10.97 -5.43 -6.09
CA LEU A 196 10.56 -6.85 -6.08
C LEU A 196 9.74 -7.23 -7.33
N ILE A 197 8.84 -6.34 -7.75
CA ILE A 197 7.94 -6.62 -8.88
C ILE A 197 8.69 -6.62 -10.22
N SER A 198 9.67 -5.74 -10.39
CA SER A 198 10.40 -5.58 -11.65
C SER A 198 11.54 -6.59 -11.77
N GLU A 199 12.29 -6.80 -10.68
CA GLU A 199 13.54 -7.56 -10.67
C GLU A 199 13.62 -8.47 -9.42
N PRO A 200 12.77 -9.51 -9.32
CA PRO A 200 12.87 -10.45 -8.21
C PRO A 200 14.19 -11.23 -8.27
N LYS A 201 14.80 -11.48 -7.11
CA LYS A 201 15.87 -12.48 -6.96
C LYS A 201 15.33 -13.87 -7.32
N ASP A 202 16.21 -14.76 -7.81
CA ASP A 202 15.85 -16.07 -8.40
C ASP A 202 14.95 -16.96 -7.53
N ASN A 203 15.01 -16.83 -6.20
CA ASN A 203 14.26 -17.65 -5.25
C ASN A 203 13.05 -16.93 -4.62
N HIS A 204 12.58 -15.83 -5.20
CA HIS A 204 11.45 -15.03 -4.70
C HIS A 204 10.31 -14.86 -5.73
N GLY A 205 10.20 -15.76 -6.71
CA GLY A 205 9.16 -15.71 -7.74
C GLY A 205 7.74 -15.85 -7.17
N LEU A 206 7.52 -16.74 -6.20
CA LEU A 206 6.24 -16.90 -5.52
C LEU A 206 5.94 -15.72 -4.59
N ALA A 207 6.94 -15.18 -3.88
CA ALA A 207 6.75 -13.98 -3.07
C ALA A 207 6.30 -12.79 -3.93
N ARG A 208 6.96 -12.60 -5.08
CA ARG A 208 6.53 -11.62 -6.10
C ARG A 208 5.09 -11.87 -6.55
N ALA A 209 4.68 -13.12 -6.75
CA ALA A 209 3.30 -13.43 -7.14
C ALA A 209 2.27 -13.02 -6.08
N TYR A 210 2.51 -13.35 -4.81
CA TYR A 210 1.62 -12.96 -3.70
C TYR A 210 1.57 -11.46 -3.49
N ILE A 211 2.73 -10.79 -3.46
CA ILE A 211 2.81 -9.34 -3.26
C ILE A 211 2.23 -8.60 -4.47
N GLY A 212 2.52 -9.04 -5.70
CA GLY A 212 1.98 -8.48 -6.92
C GLY A 212 0.45 -8.56 -7.00
N GLN A 213 -0.13 -9.71 -6.60
CA GLN A 213 -1.58 -9.85 -6.49
C GLN A 213 -2.17 -8.90 -5.44
N TRP A 214 -1.54 -8.80 -4.26
CA TRP A 214 -1.96 -7.88 -3.20
C TRP A 214 -1.92 -6.41 -3.67
N MET A 215 -0.86 -6.01 -4.38
CA MET A 215 -0.74 -4.68 -4.99
C MET A 215 -1.82 -4.45 -6.06
N HIS A 216 -2.06 -5.43 -6.93
CA HIS A 216 -3.07 -5.38 -7.98
C HIS A 216 -4.49 -5.21 -7.40
N ASP A 217 -4.82 -5.97 -6.34
CA ASP A 217 -6.12 -5.87 -5.67
C ASP A 217 -6.35 -4.50 -5.02
N PHE A 218 -5.30 -3.88 -4.51
CA PHE A 218 -5.37 -2.49 -4.05
C PHE A 218 -5.57 -1.51 -5.23
N ALA A 219 -4.74 -1.64 -6.27
CA ALA A 219 -4.69 -0.73 -7.41
C ALA A 219 -5.95 -0.74 -8.28
N LYS A 220 -6.65 -1.88 -8.38
CA LYS A 220 -7.87 -2.02 -9.19
C LYS A 220 -9.09 -1.30 -8.60
N GLN A 221 -9.03 -0.85 -7.35
CA GLN A 221 -10.14 -0.14 -6.72
C GLN A 221 -10.38 1.20 -7.43
N PRO A 222 -11.63 1.60 -7.71
CA PRO A 222 -11.93 2.76 -8.56
C PRO A 222 -11.21 4.04 -8.14
N PHE A 223 -11.20 4.37 -6.85
CA PHE A 223 -10.51 5.55 -6.34
C PHE A 223 -9.01 5.49 -6.59
N ILE A 224 -8.35 4.37 -6.26
CA ILE A 224 -6.91 4.18 -6.50
C ILE A 224 -6.59 4.19 -8.00
N LYS A 225 -7.40 3.54 -8.84
CA LYS A 225 -7.25 3.58 -10.30
C LYS A 225 -7.31 5.03 -10.82
N SER A 226 -8.16 5.87 -10.23
CA SER A 226 -8.23 7.31 -10.56
C SER A 226 -6.99 8.10 -10.16
N ILE A 227 -6.25 7.66 -9.14
CA ILE A 227 -4.99 8.28 -8.68
C ILE A 227 -3.84 7.87 -9.60
N ILE A 228 -3.75 6.58 -9.92
CA ILE A 228 -2.64 6.04 -10.72
C ILE A 228 -2.77 6.46 -12.20
N GLY A 229 -4.01 6.58 -12.70
CA GLY A 229 -4.29 7.00 -14.07
C GLY A 229 -4.55 5.85 -15.04
N GLY A 230 -4.58 4.59 -14.56
CA GLY A 230 -4.84 3.46 -15.43
C GLY A 230 -4.50 2.10 -14.81
N GLU A 231 -4.45 1.10 -15.67
CA GLU A 231 -4.02 -0.26 -15.31
C GLU A 231 -2.51 -0.40 -15.41
N ILE A 232 -1.91 -1.12 -14.47
CA ILE A 232 -0.47 -1.37 -14.43
C ILE A 232 -0.21 -2.73 -15.09
N ALA A 233 0.31 -2.71 -16.32
CA ALA A 233 0.44 -3.91 -17.16
C ALA A 233 1.26 -5.03 -16.50
N ILE A 234 2.38 -4.68 -15.84
CA ILE A 234 3.24 -5.67 -15.18
C ILE A 234 2.51 -6.42 -14.06
N LEU A 235 1.62 -5.75 -13.31
CA LEU A 235 0.83 -6.40 -12.26
C LEU A 235 -0.23 -7.36 -12.84
N ARG A 236 -0.78 -7.08 -14.03
CA ARG A 236 -1.69 -7.99 -14.72
C ARG A 236 -1.00 -9.25 -15.25
N GLY A 237 0.29 -9.14 -15.59
CA GLY A 237 1.10 -10.24 -16.09
C GLY A 237 1.63 -11.18 -15.01
N ILE A 238 1.51 -10.80 -13.74
CA ILE A 238 1.87 -11.68 -12.62
C ILE A 238 0.79 -12.75 -12.47
N ASN A 239 1.19 -14.01 -12.60
CA ASN A 239 0.30 -15.14 -12.34
C ASN A 239 -0.17 -15.08 -10.89
N ALA A 240 -1.44 -14.73 -10.70
CA ALA A 240 -2.06 -14.73 -9.39
C ALA A 240 -1.86 -16.12 -8.76
N PRO A 241 -1.41 -16.18 -7.49
CA PRO A 241 -1.36 -17.45 -6.79
C PRO A 241 -2.77 -18.03 -6.74
N ARG A 242 -2.93 -19.28 -7.16
CA ARG A 242 -4.24 -19.92 -7.29
C ARG A 242 -5.00 -20.00 -5.96
N ARG A 243 -4.28 -19.93 -4.83
CA ARG A 243 -4.84 -20.05 -3.47
C ARG A 243 -4.10 -19.16 -2.47
N ASN A 244 -4.83 -18.72 -1.45
CA ASN A 244 -4.29 -18.01 -0.31
C ASN A 244 -3.49 -18.96 0.59
N LEU A 245 -2.36 -18.48 1.11
CA LEU A 245 -1.58 -19.24 2.09
C LEU A 245 -2.32 -19.27 3.43
N ARG A 246 -2.74 -20.47 3.87
CA ARG A 246 -3.38 -20.67 5.17
C ARG A 246 -2.41 -20.44 6.32
N PHE A 247 -1.16 -20.87 6.17
CA PHE A 247 -0.17 -20.69 7.21
C PHE A 247 0.44 -19.29 7.16
N ASN A 248 0.83 -18.79 8.33
CA ASN A 248 1.47 -17.49 8.44
C ASN A 248 2.89 -17.51 7.85
N VAL A 249 3.29 -16.41 7.22
CA VAL A 249 4.65 -16.15 6.74
C VAL A 249 5.18 -15.06 7.65
N ALA A 250 5.80 -15.47 8.75
CA ALA A 250 6.16 -14.61 9.86
C ALA A 250 7.57 -14.02 9.74
N ARG A 251 8.47 -14.70 9.02
CA ARG A 251 9.89 -14.35 8.92
C ARG A 251 10.38 -14.29 7.47
N LEU A 252 11.52 -13.65 7.25
CA LEU A 252 12.14 -13.47 5.95
C LEU A 252 12.46 -14.80 5.26
N GLU A 253 12.99 -15.77 6.00
CA GLU A 253 13.42 -17.06 5.45
C GLU A 253 12.24 -17.89 4.89
N GLN A 254 11.02 -17.57 5.34
CA GLN A 254 9.78 -18.21 4.90
C GLN A 254 9.22 -17.59 3.61
N THR A 255 9.88 -16.58 3.05
CA THR A 255 9.47 -15.92 1.80
C THR A 255 10.15 -16.49 0.55
N THR A 256 11.03 -17.47 0.73
CA THR A 256 11.68 -18.19 -0.37
C THR A 256 10.67 -19.07 -1.11
N ASP A 257 10.92 -19.32 -2.39
CA ASP A 257 10.04 -20.14 -3.24
C ASP A 257 9.84 -21.55 -2.67
N ASP A 258 10.91 -22.20 -2.19
CA ASP A 258 10.81 -23.53 -1.56
C ASP A 258 9.90 -23.51 -0.32
N ALA A 259 10.08 -22.54 0.58
CA ALA A 259 9.27 -22.43 1.80
C ALA A 259 7.80 -22.08 1.49
N LEU A 260 7.57 -21.22 0.50
CA LEU A 260 6.23 -20.85 0.05
C LEU A 260 5.55 -22.02 -0.66
N TRP A 261 6.26 -22.80 -1.47
CA TRP A 261 5.72 -24.01 -2.10
C TRP A 261 5.27 -25.01 -1.03
N GLU A 262 6.10 -25.28 -0.02
CA GLU A 262 5.72 -26.14 1.09
C GLU A 262 4.47 -25.63 1.82
N ASN A 263 4.32 -24.32 1.97
CA ASN A 263 3.13 -23.70 2.55
C ASN A 263 1.89 -23.86 1.63
N VAL A 264 2.03 -23.69 0.31
CA VAL A 264 0.98 -23.95 -0.67
C VAL A 264 0.52 -25.41 -0.60
N LYS A 265 1.46 -26.35 -0.59
CA LYS A 265 1.17 -27.79 -0.49
C LYS A 265 0.37 -28.14 0.77
N LYS A 266 0.82 -27.65 1.93
CA LYS A 266 0.10 -27.85 3.20
C LYS A 266 -1.28 -27.20 3.18
N SER A 267 -1.41 -26.03 2.58
CA SER A 267 -2.69 -25.33 2.44
C SER A 267 -3.66 -26.15 1.56
N ASN A 268 -3.18 -26.74 0.47
CA ASN A 268 -3.98 -27.62 -0.38
C ASN A 268 -4.50 -28.84 0.37
N PHE A 269 -3.66 -29.49 1.19
CA PHE A 269 -4.10 -30.62 2.01
C PHE A 269 -5.21 -30.22 2.99
N LEU A 270 -5.09 -29.06 3.64
CA LEU A 270 -6.12 -28.57 4.56
C LEU A 270 -7.42 -28.21 3.85
N ASP A 271 -7.36 -27.60 2.67
CA ASP A 271 -8.57 -27.32 1.87
C ASP A 271 -9.31 -28.62 1.50
N GLU A 272 -8.57 -29.67 1.15
CA GLU A 272 -9.14 -30.98 0.82
C GLU A 272 -9.73 -31.68 2.05
N ILE A 273 -9.11 -31.54 3.22
CA ILE A 273 -9.65 -32.03 4.49
C ILE A 273 -10.95 -31.29 4.84
N ASP A 274 -10.99 -29.96 4.69
CA ASP A 274 -12.20 -29.19 4.95
C ASP A 274 -13.34 -29.58 4.01
N ALA A 275 -13.02 -29.86 2.74
CA ALA A 275 -14.00 -30.32 1.76
C ALA A 275 -14.52 -31.75 2.03
N ALA A 276 -13.64 -32.66 2.47
CA ALA A 276 -13.99 -34.05 2.77
C ALA A 276 -14.58 -34.23 4.19
N GLY A 277 -14.36 -33.25 5.08
CA GLY A 277 -14.73 -33.28 6.48
C GLY A 277 -13.64 -33.88 7.40
N TRP A 278 -13.64 -33.43 8.65
CA TRP A 278 -12.68 -33.83 9.69
C TRP A 278 -13.02 -35.18 10.37
N SER A 279 -13.83 -36.02 9.72
CA SER A 279 -14.15 -37.36 10.20
C SER A 279 -13.04 -38.36 9.83
N ALA A 280 -13.02 -39.53 10.48
CA ALA A 280 -12.08 -40.59 10.10
C ALA A 280 -12.22 -41.01 8.63
N GLU A 281 -13.44 -40.96 8.07
CA GLU A 281 -13.70 -41.26 6.66
C GLU A 281 -13.15 -40.16 5.73
N GLY A 282 -13.40 -38.89 6.05
CA GLY A 282 -12.89 -37.75 5.28
C GLY A 282 -11.36 -37.71 5.27
N LEU A 283 -10.72 -37.92 6.43
CA LEU A 283 -9.26 -37.98 6.53
C LEU A 283 -8.66 -39.15 5.74
N ARG A 284 -9.29 -40.35 5.77
CA ARG A 284 -8.87 -41.50 4.94
C ARG A 284 -9.02 -41.21 3.45
N SER A 285 -10.08 -40.51 3.06
CA SER A 285 -10.30 -40.10 1.67
C SER A 285 -9.17 -39.20 1.16
N VAL A 286 -8.78 -38.18 1.95
CA VAL A 286 -7.67 -37.29 1.59
C VAL A 286 -6.33 -38.03 1.59
N ALA A 287 -6.06 -38.88 2.59
CA ALA A 287 -4.83 -39.69 2.63
C ALA A 287 -4.69 -40.58 1.38
N SER A 288 -5.79 -41.22 0.95
CA SER A 288 -5.84 -42.01 -0.29
C SER A 288 -5.52 -41.17 -1.54
N LYS A 289 -5.90 -39.88 -1.59
CA LYS A 289 -5.51 -38.98 -2.68
C LYS A 289 -4.00 -38.68 -2.67
N ILE A 290 -3.41 -38.50 -1.49
CA ILE A 290 -1.97 -38.27 -1.32
C ILE A 290 -1.18 -39.51 -1.76
N ASP A 291 -1.58 -40.71 -1.30
CA ASP A 291 -0.91 -41.96 -1.65
C ASP A 291 -0.94 -42.25 -3.17
N ARG A 292 -1.97 -41.77 -3.86
CA ARG A 292 -2.12 -41.87 -5.33
C ARG A 292 -1.38 -40.78 -6.10
N GLY A 293 -0.73 -39.82 -5.43
CA GLY A 293 -0.06 -38.68 -6.05
C GLY A 293 -1.01 -37.68 -6.72
N ILE A 294 -2.28 -37.64 -6.30
CA ILE A 294 -3.28 -36.69 -6.81
C ILE A 294 -3.09 -35.30 -6.16
N LEU A 295 -2.57 -35.27 -4.94
CA LEU A 295 -2.32 -34.07 -4.13
C LEU A 295 -0.84 -33.89 -3.80
#